data_AF-A0A1X0T3K1-F1
#
_entry.id   AF-A0A1X0T3K1-F1
#
_cell.length_a   1.000
_cell.length_b   1.000
_cell.length_c   1.000
_cell.angle_alpha   90.00
_cell.angle_beta   90.00
_cell.angle_gamma   90.00
#
_symmetry.space_group_name_H-M   'P 1'
#
loop_
_entity.id
_entity.type
_entity.pdbx_description
1 polymer ?
#
loop_
_entity_poly.entity_id
_entity_poly.type
_entity_poly.pdbx_seq_one_letter_code
_entity_poly.pdbx_strand_id
1 'polypeptide(L)'
;MEEIGRVLKPGGHFLYVEHGLSPEENVSRWQDRLNPAWHRFAGGCNINRPISKIVAESSFRVVSDNNAYASGPRLFAFFYQGDAVR
;
A
#
# COMPACT_ATOMS: atom_id res chain seq x y z
N MET A 1 7.45 -8.54 -2.68
CA MET A 1 6.66 -8.77 -3.91
C MET A 1 7.11 -10.01 -4.65
N GLU A 2 8.33 -10.50 -4.37
CA GLU A 2 8.88 -11.73 -4.92
C GLU A 2 7.94 -12.95 -4.81
N GLU A 3 7.37 -13.23 -3.64
CA GLU A 3 6.46 -14.38 -3.48
C GLU A 3 5.18 -14.28 -4.32
N ILE A 4 4.59 -13.09 -4.45
CA ILE A 4 3.42 -12.86 -5.33
C ILE A 4 3.82 -13.14 -6.78
N GLY A 5 4.98 -12.64 -7.20
CA GLY A 5 5.52 -12.90 -8.54
C GLY A 5 5.83 -14.38 -8.78
N ARG A 6 6.35 -15.09 -7.77
CA ARG A 6 6.69 -16.51 -7.85
C ARG A 6 5.46 -17.38 -8.12
N VAL A 7 4.32 -17.07 -7.51
CA VAL A 7 3.09 -17.89 -7.62
C VAL A 7 2.17 -17.49 -8.77
N LEU A 8 2.26 -16.26 -9.27
CA LEU A 8 1.48 -15.82 -10.43
C LEU A 8 2.02 -16.43 -11.72
N LYS A 9 1.15 -16.88 -12.63
CA LYS A 9 1.55 -17.25 -14.00
C LYS A 9 2.07 -16.02 -14.77
N PRO A 10 2.85 -16.18 -15.86
CA PRO A 10 3.17 -15.07 -16.75
C PRO A 10 1.89 -14.37 -17.25
N GLY A 11 1.86 -13.03 -17.21
CA GLY A 11 0.65 -12.25 -17.50
C GLY A 11 -0.44 -12.34 -16.42
N GLY A 12 -0.14 -12.91 -15.25
CA GLY A 12 -1.04 -12.91 -14.10
C GLY A 12 -1.16 -11.53 -13.47
N HIS A 13 -2.38 -11.17 -13.07
CA HIS A 13 -2.68 -9.89 -12.44
C HIS A 13 -2.62 -9.99 -10.92
N PHE A 14 -1.97 -9.01 -10.30
CA PHE A 14 -1.99 -8.71 -8.89
C PHE A 14 -2.91 -7.51 -8.66
N LEU A 15 -4.13 -7.79 -8.20
CA LEU A 15 -5.08 -6.78 -7.75
C LEU A 15 -4.88 -6.56 -6.26
N TYR A 16 -4.77 -5.30 -5.84
CA TYR A 16 -4.51 -4.96 -4.45
C TYR A 16 -5.40 -3.83 -3.96
N VAL A 17 -5.71 -3.88 -2.67
CA VAL A 17 -6.34 -2.82 -1.87
C VAL A 17 -5.63 -2.78 -0.53
N GLU A 18 -4.83 -1.76 -0.29
CA GLU A 18 -3.94 -1.69 0.88
C GLU A 18 -4.02 -0.32 1.55
N HIS A 19 -3.93 -0.27 2.87
CA HIS A 19 -3.72 0.97 3.60
C HIS A 19 -2.27 1.43 3.45
N GLY A 20 -2.00 2.73 3.42
CA GLY A 20 -0.62 3.20 3.44
C GLY A 20 -0.41 4.70 3.53
N LEU A 21 0.78 5.11 3.09
CA LEU A 21 1.31 6.46 3.22
C LEU A 21 0.44 7.50 2.49
N SER A 22 -0.06 8.48 3.21
CA SER A 22 -0.77 9.61 2.62
C SER A 22 0.19 10.55 1.85
N PRO A 23 -0.26 11.16 0.73
CA PRO A 23 0.51 12.20 0.05
C PRO A 23 0.52 13.53 0.82
N GLU A 24 -0.33 13.69 1.83
CA GLU A 24 -0.38 14.89 2.66
C GLU A 24 0.71 14.85 3.72
N GLU A 25 1.63 15.82 3.68
CA GLU A 25 2.82 15.83 4.53
C GLU A 25 2.51 15.88 6.04
N ASN A 26 1.44 16.57 6.43
CA ASN A 26 1.00 16.58 7.82
C ASN A 26 0.48 15.20 8.26
N VAL A 27 -0.23 14.48 7.40
CA VAL A 27 -0.75 13.14 7.68
C VAL A 27 0.39 12.13 7.72
N SER A 28 1.28 12.13 6.73
CA SER A 28 2.41 11.18 6.65
C SER A 28 3.36 11.28 7.83
N ARG A 29 3.70 12.49 8.28
CA ARG A 29 4.52 12.70 9.49
C ARG A 29 3.87 12.12 10.75
N TRP A 30 2.54 12.15 10.85
CA TRP A 30 1.84 11.50 11.95
C TRP A 30 1.74 9.99 11.76
N GLN A 31 1.56 9.51 10.53
CA GLN A 31 1.63 8.08 10.21
C GLN A 31 2.97 7.49 10.65
N ASP A 32 4.09 8.14 10.35
CA ASP A 32 5.43 7.68 10.77
C ASP A 32 5.58 7.59 12.30
N ARG A 33 5.04 8.58 13.03
CA ARG A 33 5.09 8.60 14.50
C ARG A 33 4.23 7.51 15.14
N LEU A 34 3.06 7.25 14.56
CA LEU A 34 2.09 6.29 15.10
C LEU A 34 2.35 4.86 14.63
N ASN A 35 3.05 4.68 13.50
CA ASN A 35 3.25 3.38 12.88
C ASN A 35 3.83 2.31 13.82
N PRO A 36 4.82 2.58 14.71
CA PRO A 36 5.34 1.56 15.62
C PRO A 36 4.28 0.99 16.58
N ALA A 37 3.44 1.87 17.16
CA ALA A 37 2.33 1.45 18.01
C ALA A 37 1.25 0.75 17.18
N TRP A 38 0.90 1.33 16.03
CA TRP A 38 -0.08 0.76 15.11
C TRP A 38 0.31 -0.65 14.68
N HIS A 39 1.55 -0.87 14.26
CA HIS A 39 2.08 -2.17 13.86
C HIS A 39 1.92 -3.22 14.95
N ARG A 40 2.12 -2.84 16.22
CA ARG A 40 1.98 -3.74 17.36
C ARG A 40 0.53 -4.14 17.65
N PHE A 41 -0.42 -3.21 17.48
CA PHE A 41 -1.83 -3.43 17.84
C PHE A 41 -2.73 -3.83 16.66
N ALA A 42 -2.34 -3.53 15.42
CA ALA A 42 -3.11 -3.77 14.21
C ALA A 42 -2.61 -4.97 13.40
N GLY A 43 -2.25 -6.06 14.09
CA GLY A 43 -1.87 -7.34 13.45
C GLY A 43 -0.65 -7.25 12.52
N GLY A 44 0.28 -6.30 12.77
CA GLY A 44 1.45 -6.10 11.93
C GLY A 44 1.23 -5.15 10.73
N CYS A 45 0.07 -4.49 10.62
CA CYS A 45 -0.19 -3.50 9.57
C CYS A 45 0.79 -2.31 9.66
N ASN A 46 1.17 -1.73 8.52
CA ASN A 46 1.99 -0.53 8.47
C ASN A 46 1.25 0.57 7.71
N ILE A 47 0.90 1.65 8.40
CA ILE A 47 0.10 2.78 7.86
C ILE A 47 0.93 3.79 7.08
N ASN A 48 2.26 3.65 7.06
CA ASN A 48 3.18 4.55 6.39
C ASN A 48 3.91 3.89 5.21
N ARG A 49 3.43 2.75 4.70
CA ARG A 49 4.03 2.11 3.53
C ARG A 49 3.62 2.82 2.23
N PRO A 50 4.57 3.20 1.37
CA PRO A 50 4.27 3.77 0.06
C PRO A 50 3.98 2.66 -0.95
N ILE A 51 2.76 2.10 -0.94
CA ILE A 51 2.42 0.88 -1.69
C ILE A 51 2.69 1.02 -3.20
N SER A 52 2.25 2.11 -3.85
CA SER A 52 2.51 2.33 -5.29
C SER A 52 3.99 2.27 -5.63
N LYS A 53 4.85 2.82 -4.77
CA LYS A 53 6.30 2.81 -4.97
C LYS A 53 6.85 1.39 -4.83
N ILE A 54 6.41 0.65 -3.81
CA ILE A 54 6.82 -0.74 -3.58
C ILE A 54 6.43 -1.63 -4.76
N VAL A 55 5.23 -1.43 -5.33
CA VAL A 55 4.78 -2.18 -6.52
C VAL A 55 5.58 -1.75 -7.75
N ALA A 56 5.78 -0.45 -7.97
CA ALA A 56 6.53 0.05 -9.13
C ALA A 56 8.02 -0.33 -9.14
N GLU A 57 8.64 -0.49 -7.97
CA GLU A 57 10.04 -0.93 -7.83
C GLU A 57 10.20 -2.46 -7.85
N SER A 58 9.10 -3.20 -7.98
CA SER A 58 9.12 -4.66 -8.07
C SER A 58 9.15 -5.16 -9.51
N SER A 59 9.13 -6.49 -9.69
CA SER A 59 9.09 -7.12 -11.02
C SER A 59 7.72 -7.02 -11.73
N PHE A 60 6.78 -6.26 -11.19
CA PHE A 60 5.45 -6.08 -11.76
C PHE A 60 5.38 -4.80 -12.61
N ARG A 61 4.62 -4.85 -13.71
CA ARG A 61 4.25 -3.65 -14.47
C ARG A 61 2.91 -3.12 -13.95
N VAL A 62 2.89 -1.89 -13.46
CA VAL A 62 1.66 -1.23 -13.02
C VAL A 62 0.75 -0.96 -14.23
N VAL A 63 -0.52 -1.37 -14.13
CA VAL A 63 -1.57 -1.14 -15.13
C VAL A 63 -2.45 0.03 -14.71
N SER A 64 -2.83 0.08 -13.43
CA SER A 64 -3.57 1.20 -12.84
C SER A 64 -3.25 1.35 -11.36
N ASP A 65 -3.34 2.59 -10.88
CA ASP A 65 -3.11 2.96 -9.48
C ASP A 65 -4.07 4.10 -9.11
N ASN A 66 -5.01 3.82 -8.21
CA ASN A 66 -6.08 4.72 -7.79
C ASN A 66 -6.04 4.83 -6.28
N ASN A 67 -5.56 5.98 -5.79
CA ASN A 67 -5.34 6.18 -4.36
C ASN A 67 -6.31 7.22 -3.83
N ALA A 68 -6.99 6.89 -2.73
CA ALA A 68 -8.04 7.73 -2.17
C ALA A 68 -8.19 7.53 -0.67
N TYR A 69 -8.85 8.49 -0.03
CA TYR A 69 -9.32 8.29 1.33
C TYR A 69 -10.64 7.52 1.34
N ALA A 70 -10.70 6.50 2.19
CA ALA A 70 -11.96 5.91 2.61
C ALA A 70 -12.60 6.74 3.73
N SER A 71 -13.82 6.37 4.12
CA SER A 71 -14.47 6.95 5.29
C SER A 71 -13.70 6.58 6.57
N GLY A 72 -13.34 7.57 7.39
CA GLY A 72 -12.67 7.36 8.66
C GLY A 72 -11.58 8.40 8.95
N PRO A 73 -10.81 8.20 10.04
CA PRO A 73 -9.69 9.08 10.38
C PRO A 73 -8.61 9.07 9.29
N ARG A 74 -8.23 10.24 8.78
CA ARG A 74 -7.23 10.38 7.71
C ARG A 74 -5.90 9.67 7.97
N LEU A 75 -5.49 9.55 9.23
CA LEU A 75 -4.26 8.85 9.63
C LEU A 75 -4.25 7.37 9.23
N PHE A 76 -5.42 6.74 9.12
CA PHE A 76 -5.56 5.30 8.90
C PHE A 76 -6.37 4.94 7.65
N ALA A 77 -7.00 5.93 7.02
CA ALA A 77 -7.98 5.73 5.96
C ALA A 77 -7.46 6.09 4.55
N PHE A 78 -6.15 6.26 4.35
CA PHE A 78 -5.60 6.41 3.00
C PHE A 78 -5.32 5.03 2.39
N PHE A 79 -5.96 4.75 1.26
CA PHE A 79 -5.90 3.47 0.57
C PHE A 79 -5.27 3.59 -0.81
N TYR A 80 -4.55 2.55 -1.15
CA TYR A 80 -4.03 2.25 -2.47
C TYR A 80 -4.88 1.15 -3.09
N GLN A 81 -5.39 1.39 -4.29
CA GLN A 81 -6.08 0.36 -5.07
C GLN A 81 -5.47 0.31 -6.46
N GLY A 82 -5.04 -0.86 -6.89
CA GLY A 82 -4.42 -0.97 -8.20
C GLY A 82 -4.41 -2.36 -8.80
N ASP A 83 -3.94 -2.38 -10.05
CA ASP A 83 -3.71 -3.56 -10.86
C ASP A 83 -2.27 -3.52 -11.36
N ALA A 84 -1.54 -4.61 -11.16
CA ALA A 84 -0.21 -4.79 -11.70
C ALA A 84 -0.05 -6.19 -12.31
N VAL A 85 0.68 -6.30 -13.41
CA VAL A 85 0.84 -7.56 -14.15
C VAL A 85 2.27 -8.08 -14.06
N ARG A 86 2.41 -9.41 -13.91
CA ARG A 86 3.70 -10.11 -13.93
C ARG A 86 4.28 -10.21 -15.34
#